data_AF-A0A7X1NJR5-F1
#
_entry.id   AF-A0A7X1NJR5-F1
#
_cell.length_a   1.000
_cell.length_b   1.000
_cell.length_c   1.000
_cell.angle_alpha   90.00
_cell.angle_beta   90.00
_cell.angle_gamma   90.00
#
_symmetry.space_group_name_H-M   'P 1'
#
loop_
_entity.id
_entity.type
_entity.pdbx_description
1 polymer ?
#
loop_
_entity_poly.entity_id
_entity_poly.type
_entity_poly.pdbx_seq_one_letter_code
_entity_poly.pdbx_strand_id
1 'polypeptide(L)'
;MAGSRMAFARNGSDKVVAACDLPAIGPAIFHCAGCGDEVTLCRPPGSQAFFRHERGAECELGALRALHAAALQLLVESRFVDAPPLTQNGHEQGKRRMIEEWGSEVSVLSRIDGVPVDLYAETLAGPLIIQIAIKPLYYATTRPGVKALGYAALEISIPKPYAIVSVGELREVVLRGLTNKIWLWHPAISNRTIHVQPERRPVEMALFGEVEKAPMKLSIPVPVTPWVDAGWLATDAAYRQMSVTDKIRSLERQLGLACDRWPDAVDIDVVGKASFGRDPRIWQADVFGKFVRPGTQRGTSGRDFSMLTVLRWLDMRYTVAPTFEDAEKVAVRQYLRELTARGYLMELPDQHFRVLPAPHPEGLSRLRWNPQGCLTVSALRVCSERVRLDIPANQVQRLLEYFEDGHPALPVVAFVQDLMVRLHAPARTIVALLREAGLILG
;
A
#
# COMPACT_ATOMS: atom_id res chain seq x y z
N MET A 1 -19.70 -8.32 36.79
CA MET A 1 -19.24 -7.07 36.13
C MET A 1 -18.64 -7.44 34.79
N ALA A 2 -19.36 -7.15 33.71
CA ALA A 2 -19.01 -7.59 32.36
C ALA A 2 -18.13 -6.53 31.70
N GLY A 3 -16.83 -6.81 31.54
CA GLY A 3 -15.98 -5.96 30.71
C GLY A 3 -16.52 -5.90 29.27
N SER A 4 -16.56 -4.70 28.69
CA SER A 4 -17.06 -4.45 27.33
C SER A 4 -16.37 -5.38 26.32
N ARG A 5 -17.14 -6.34 25.78
CA ARG A 5 -16.69 -7.19 24.68
C ARG A 5 -16.61 -6.36 23.40
N MET A 6 -15.45 -6.36 22.76
CA MET A 6 -15.21 -5.59 21.54
C MET A 6 -14.95 -6.54 20.38
N ALA A 7 -15.69 -6.39 19.28
CA ALA A 7 -15.44 -7.18 18.08
C ALA A 7 -14.17 -6.72 17.34
N PHE A 8 -13.80 -5.45 17.47
CA PHE A 8 -12.69 -4.83 16.75
C PHE A 8 -11.63 -4.28 17.71
N ALA A 9 -10.37 -4.34 17.30
CA ALA A 9 -9.23 -3.70 17.98
C ALA A 9 -8.13 -3.37 16.97
N ARG A 10 -7.13 -2.60 17.38
CA ARG A 10 -5.95 -2.29 16.56
C ARG A 10 -4.87 -3.33 16.80
N ASN A 11 -4.19 -3.77 15.74
CA ASN A 11 -3.02 -4.64 15.87
C ASN A 11 -1.71 -3.81 16.00
N GLY A 12 -0.57 -4.49 16.11
CA GLY A 12 0.76 -3.84 16.19
C GLY A 12 1.18 -3.01 14.95
N SER A 13 0.40 -3.05 13.86
CA SER A 13 0.56 -2.17 12.69
C SER A 13 -0.47 -1.03 12.65
N ASP A 14 -1.15 -0.77 13.78
CA ASP A 14 -2.22 0.20 13.96
C ASP A 14 -3.44 0.00 13.03
N LYS A 15 -3.59 -1.19 12.42
CA LYS A 15 -4.76 -1.55 11.63
C LYS A 15 -5.88 -2.08 12.51
N VAL A 16 -7.11 -1.64 12.24
CA VAL A 16 -8.29 -2.20 12.89
C VAL A 16 -8.59 -3.57 12.29
N VAL A 17 -8.68 -4.57 13.17
CA VAL A 17 -8.93 -5.98 12.86
C VAL A 17 -10.11 -6.50 13.67
N ALA A 18 -10.85 -7.46 13.12
CA ALA A 18 -11.92 -8.14 13.83
C ALA A 18 -11.40 -9.39 14.55
N ALA A 19 -11.85 -9.61 15.78
CA ALA A 19 -11.46 -10.76 16.60
C ALA A 19 -11.79 -12.10 15.92
N CYS A 20 -12.92 -12.16 15.21
CA CYS A 20 -13.38 -13.34 14.48
C CYS A 20 -12.52 -13.68 13.25
N ASP A 21 -11.84 -12.68 12.67
CA ASP A 21 -11.08 -12.85 11.42
C ASP A 21 -9.60 -13.22 11.67
N LEU A 22 -9.17 -13.25 12.94
CA LEU A 22 -7.78 -13.51 13.31
C LEU A 22 -7.47 -15.01 13.45
N PRO A 23 -6.32 -15.48 12.91
CA PRO A 23 -5.89 -16.88 13.04
C PRO A 23 -5.53 -17.25 14.48
N ALA A 24 -5.48 -18.55 14.76
CA ALA A 24 -5.28 -19.09 16.11
C ALA A 24 -3.84 -18.98 16.65
N ILE A 25 -2.86 -18.57 15.83
CA ILE A 25 -1.43 -18.74 16.13
C ILE A 25 -0.74 -17.39 16.34
N GLY A 26 -0.11 -17.23 17.52
CA GLY A 26 0.91 -16.23 17.83
C GLY A 26 0.49 -15.18 18.87
N PRO A 27 1.40 -14.76 19.78
CA PRO A 27 1.18 -13.61 20.64
C PRO A 27 1.17 -12.35 19.79
N ALA A 28 0.00 -11.71 19.67
CA ALA A 28 -0.15 -10.43 19.01
C ALA A 28 -0.65 -9.42 20.05
N ILE A 29 0.02 -8.27 20.10
CA ILE A 29 -0.40 -7.15 20.93
C ILE A 29 -1.53 -6.42 20.20
N PHE A 30 -2.63 -6.22 20.90
CA PHE A 30 -3.77 -5.46 20.38
C PHE A 30 -4.06 -4.26 21.28
N HIS A 31 -4.53 -3.18 20.67
CA HIS A 31 -4.87 -1.95 21.38
C HIS A 31 -6.32 -1.58 21.13
N CYS A 32 -6.99 -1.06 22.16
CA CYS A 32 -8.30 -0.45 22.04
C CYS A 32 -8.23 0.75 21.08
N ALA A 33 -9.14 0.81 20.10
CA ALA A 33 -9.27 1.98 19.23
C ALA A 33 -9.84 3.21 19.96
N GLY A 34 -10.49 3.00 21.11
CA GLY A 34 -11.14 4.07 21.88
C GLY A 34 -10.23 4.79 22.87
N CYS A 35 -9.40 4.05 23.63
CA CYS A 35 -8.49 4.61 24.64
C CYS A 35 -7.00 4.39 24.33
N GLY A 36 -6.66 3.46 23.44
CA GLY A 36 -5.27 3.11 23.14
C GLY A 36 -4.65 2.06 24.05
N ASP A 37 -5.31 1.67 25.13
CA ASP A 37 -4.78 0.65 26.05
C ASP A 37 -4.75 -0.74 25.42
N GLU A 38 -3.87 -1.60 25.94
CA GLU A 38 -3.75 -2.99 25.52
C GLU A 38 -5.03 -3.79 25.82
N VAL A 39 -5.42 -4.63 24.86
CA VAL A 39 -6.58 -5.51 24.95
C VAL A 39 -6.20 -6.93 24.58
N THR A 40 -6.80 -7.88 25.28
CA THR A 40 -6.52 -9.31 25.09
C THR A 40 -7.57 -9.92 24.18
N LEU A 41 -7.12 -10.70 23.19
CA LEU A 41 -8.00 -11.53 22.37
C LEU A 41 -8.52 -12.72 23.19
N CYS A 42 -9.82 -12.74 23.43
CA CYS A 42 -10.53 -13.78 24.17
C CYS A 42 -11.30 -14.69 23.21
N ARG A 43 -11.14 -16.01 23.34
CA ARG A 43 -11.85 -17.03 22.53
C ARG A 43 -12.50 -18.07 23.43
N PRO A 44 -13.70 -17.81 23.97
CA PRO A 44 -14.41 -18.80 24.78
C PRO A 44 -14.89 -19.97 23.92
N PRO A 45 -14.86 -21.22 24.42
CA PRO A 45 -15.44 -22.35 23.71
C PRO A 45 -16.93 -22.14 23.47
N GLY A 46 -17.39 -22.31 22.23
CA GLY A 46 -18.79 -22.13 21.84
C GLY A 46 -19.28 -20.68 21.75
N SER A 47 -18.38 -19.68 21.81
CA SER A 47 -18.73 -18.26 21.68
C SER A 47 -17.84 -17.56 20.66
N GLN A 48 -18.31 -16.43 20.12
CA GLN A 48 -17.52 -15.62 19.20
C GLN A 48 -16.30 -15.02 19.90
N ALA A 49 -15.19 -14.91 19.15
CA ALA A 49 -13.99 -14.25 19.63
C ALA A 49 -14.26 -12.76 19.88
N PHE A 50 -13.65 -12.19 20.92
CA PHE A 50 -13.76 -10.76 21.24
C PHE A 50 -12.49 -10.25 21.91
N PHE A 51 -12.27 -8.94 21.86
CA PHE A 51 -11.25 -8.25 22.65
C PHE A 51 -11.82 -7.75 23.97
N ARG A 52 -10.98 -7.72 25.00
CA ARG A 52 -11.34 -7.24 26.34
C ARG A 52 -10.12 -6.60 27.01
N HIS A 53 -10.33 -5.52 27.76
CA HIS A 53 -9.31 -4.94 28.64
C HIS A 53 -9.01 -5.85 29.84
N GLU A 54 -7.75 -5.93 30.26
CA GLU A 54 -7.35 -6.78 31.41
C GLU A 54 -7.76 -6.22 32.77
N ARG A 55 -7.82 -4.89 32.93
CA ARG A 55 -7.92 -4.23 34.25
C ARG A 55 -9.20 -3.42 34.47
N GLY A 56 -10.37 -3.96 34.15
CA GLY A 56 -11.65 -3.32 34.53
C GLY A 56 -11.84 -1.86 34.07
N ALA A 57 -10.98 -1.37 33.17
CA ALA A 57 -11.09 -0.05 32.60
C ALA A 57 -12.36 -0.04 31.76
N GLU A 58 -13.38 0.66 32.26
CA GLU A 58 -14.65 0.82 31.55
C GLU A 58 -14.43 1.78 30.38
N CYS A 59 -13.87 1.27 29.28
CA CYS A 59 -13.97 1.92 27.99
C CYS A 59 -15.39 1.69 27.47
N GLU A 60 -16.36 2.38 28.07
CA GLU A 60 -17.80 2.24 27.82
C GLU A 60 -18.12 2.34 26.32
N LEU A 61 -17.42 3.23 25.62
CA LEU A 61 -17.57 3.49 24.19
C LEU A 61 -16.50 2.81 23.32
N GLY A 62 -15.60 2.01 23.90
CA GLY A 62 -14.46 1.39 23.20
C GLY A 62 -14.88 0.51 22.03
N ALA A 63 -15.91 -0.32 22.23
CA ALA A 63 -16.47 -1.17 21.18
C ALA A 63 -17.02 -0.35 20.00
N LEU A 64 -17.71 0.75 20.30
CA LEU A 64 -18.36 1.60 19.31
C LEU A 64 -17.32 2.44 18.55
N ARG A 65 -16.29 2.95 19.24
CA ARG A 65 -15.18 3.67 18.61
C ARG A 65 -14.33 2.76 17.74
N ALA A 66 -14.13 1.51 18.15
CA ALA A 66 -13.47 0.51 17.32
C ALA A 66 -14.26 0.16 16.07
N LEU A 67 -15.59 0.05 16.18
CA LEU A 67 -16.48 -0.12 15.03
C LEU A 67 -16.46 1.09 14.09
N HIS A 68 -16.49 2.31 14.64
CA HIS A 68 -16.38 3.56 13.86
C HIS A 68 -15.05 3.61 13.09
N ALA A 69 -13.94 3.33 13.77
CA ALA A 69 -12.61 3.27 13.17
C ALA A 69 -12.50 2.19 12.09
N ALA A 70 -13.10 1.02 12.31
CA ALA A 70 -13.16 -0.05 11.31
C ALA A 70 -13.95 0.38 10.06
N ALA A 71 -15.07 1.09 10.24
CA ALA A 71 -15.90 1.59 9.15
C ALA A 71 -15.17 2.68 8.33
N LEU A 72 -14.47 3.60 9.01
CA LEU A 72 -13.61 4.59 8.38
C LEU A 72 -12.47 3.93 7.59
N GLN A 73 -11.77 2.96 8.17
CA GLN A 73 -10.72 2.22 7.48
C GLN A 73 -11.25 1.56 6.21
N LEU A 74 -12.44 0.96 6.26
CA LEU A 74 -13.06 0.35 5.09
C LEU A 74 -13.37 1.36 3.97
N LEU A 75 -13.89 2.54 4.32
CA LEU A 75 -14.17 3.59 3.32
C LEU A 75 -12.87 4.09 2.67
N VAL A 76 -11.82 4.30 3.45
CA VAL A 76 -10.51 4.75 2.96
C VAL A 76 -9.84 3.68 2.09
N GLU A 77 -9.89 2.41 2.50
CA GLU A 77 -9.28 1.30 1.76
C GLU A 77 -10.04 0.96 0.49
N SER A 78 -11.37 1.06 0.51
CA SER A 78 -12.23 0.65 -0.62
C SER A 78 -12.45 1.76 -1.63
N ARG A 79 -12.43 3.04 -1.20
CA ARG A 79 -12.59 4.24 -2.06
C ARG A 79 -13.88 4.31 -2.86
N PHE A 80 -14.91 3.60 -2.44
CA PHE A 80 -16.24 3.70 -3.01
C PHE A 80 -17.32 3.50 -1.95
N VAL A 81 -18.54 3.96 -2.24
CA VAL A 81 -19.74 3.59 -1.51
C VAL A 81 -20.95 3.53 -2.45
N ASP A 82 -21.79 2.49 -2.31
CA ASP A 82 -23.09 2.46 -2.96
C ASP A 82 -24.01 3.47 -2.25
N ALA A 83 -24.53 4.45 -2.98
CA ALA A 83 -25.40 5.50 -2.45
C ALA A 83 -26.85 5.34 -2.96
N PRO A 84 -27.85 5.76 -2.17
CA PRO A 84 -29.25 5.73 -2.61
C PRO A 84 -29.47 6.71 -3.77
N PRO A 85 -30.41 6.42 -4.69
CA PRO A 85 -30.69 7.31 -5.80
C PRO A 85 -31.20 8.68 -5.34
N LEU A 86 -30.83 9.71 -6.09
CA LEU A 86 -31.28 11.09 -5.88
C LEU A 86 -32.73 11.25 -6.36
N THR A 87 -33.71 10.72 -5.62
CA THR A 87 -35.14 10.83 -5.99
C THR A 87 -35.81 11.98 -5.23
N GLN A 88 -36.50 12.87 -5.97
CA GLN A 88 -37.17 14.04 -5.40
C GLN A 88 -38.58 13.74 -4.87
N ASN A 89 -39.21 12.65 -5.31
CA ASN A 89 -40.49 12.16 -4.78
C ASN A 89 -40.57 10.67 -5.11
N GLY A 90 -40.93 9.85 -4.12
CA GLY A 90 -41.07 8.41 -4.29
C GLY A 90 -42.05 8.10 -5.41
N HIS A 91 -41.57 7.47 -6.48
CA HIS A 91 -42.25 6.51 -7.36
C HIS A 91 -41.43 6.38 -8.67
N GLU A 92 -40.17 5.98 -8.56
CA GLU A 92 -39.51 5.27 -9.65
C GLU A 92 -38.97 3.96 -9.09
N GLN A 93 -39.70 2.88 -9.38
CA GLN A 93 -39.25 1.50 -9.21
C GLN A 93 -38.20 1.22 -10.30
N GLY A 94 -37.02 1.78 -10.12
CA GLY A 94 -35.82 1.42 -10.85
C GLY A 94 -34.69 1.29 -9.84
N LYS A 95 -34.16 0.08 -9.66
CA LYS A 95 -33.01 -0.26 -8.80
C LYS A 95 -31.70 0.39 -9.29
N ARG A 96 -31.67 1.70 -9.51
CA ARG A 96 -30.45 2.43 -9.83
C ARG A 96 -29.76 2.78 -8.52
N ARG A 97 -28.81 1.93 -8.12
CA ARG A 97 -27.81 2.31 -7.12
C ARG A 97 -26.83 3.30 -7.77
N MET A 98 -26.43 4.32 -7.02
CA MET A 98 -25.30 5.16 -7.41
C MET A 98 -24.05 4.59 -6.76
N ILE A 99 -22.91 4.71 -7.44
CA ILE A 99 -21.61 4.39 -6.85
C ILE A 99 -20.85 5.71 -6.80
N GLU A 100 -20.59 6.17 -5.59
CA GLU A 100 -19.70 7.31 -5.36
C GLU A 100 -18.29 6.75 -5.19
N GLU A 101 -17.38 7.14 -6.09
CA GLU A 101 -15.98 6.75 -6.07
C GLU A 101 -15.11 7.99 -5.92
N TRP A 102 -14.04 7.88 -5.14
CA TRP A 102 -13.12 8.99 -4.90
C TRP A 102 -11.66 8.58 -5.06
N GLY A 103 -10.84 9.59 -5.32
CA GLY A 103 -9.40 9.42 -5.46
C GLY A 103 -8.68 9.22 -4.12
N SER A 104 -7.37 9.43 -4.12
CA SER A 104 -6.55 9.31 -2.90
C SER A 104 -6.73 10.49 -1.93
N GLU A 105 -7.37 11.58 -2.35
CA GLU A 105 -7.62 12.78 -1.54
C GLU A 105 -8.87 12.58 -0.68
N VAL A 106 -8.65 12.01 0.51
CA VAL A 106 -9.68 11.77 1.51
C VAL A 106 -9.22 12.33 2.84
N SER A 107 -10.02 13.19 3.44
CA SER A 107 -9.78 13.73 4.78
C SER A 107 -10.70 13.03 5.76
N VAL A 108 -10.13 12.33 6.73
CA VAL A 108 -10.87 11.55 7.75
C VAL A 108 -10.94 12.36 9.04
N LEU A 109 -12.05 12.27 9.79
CA LEU A 109 -12.27 12.94 11.08
C LEU A 109 -11.90 14.44 11.04
N SER A 110 -12.27 15.10 9.95
CA SER A 110 -11.87 16.47 9.64
C SER A 110 -12.87 17.49 10.19
N ARG A 111 -12.44 18.76 10.24
CA ARG A 111 -13.36 19.87 10.53
C ARG A 111 -13.41 20.78 9.31
N ILE A 112 -14.59 20.88 8.71
CA ILE A 112 -14.85 21.79 7.60
C ILE A 112 -15.64 22.95 8.19
N ASP A 113 -15.09 24.16 8.12
CA ASP A 113 -15.67 25.36 8.75
C ASP A 113 -16.10 25.15 10.21
N GLY A 114 -15.26 24.42 10.96
CA GLY A 114 -15.49 24.09 12.38
C GLY A 114 -16.45 22.92 12.65
N VAL A 115 -17.16 22.43 11.62
CA VAL A 115 -18.08 21.30 11.70
C VAL A 115 -17.32 19.97 11.56
N PRO A 116 -17.40 19.06 12.54
CA PRO A 116 -16.76 17.75 12.43
C PRO A 116 -17.46 16.88 11.39
N VAL A 117 -16.65 16.27 10.51
CA VAL A 117 -17.09 15.31 9.50
C VAL A 117 -16.24 14.05 9.59
N ASP A 118 -16.86 12.88 9.41
CA ASP A 118 -16.13 11.62 9.51
C ASP A 118 -15.23 11.37 8.30
N LEU A 119 -15.70 11.72 7.11
CA LEU A 119 -14.91 11.62 5.89
C LEU A 119 -15.32 12.73 4.91
N TYR A 120 -14.34 13.33 4.26
CA TYR A 120 -14.49 14.25 3.14
C TYR A 120 -13.65 13.71 1.98
N ALA A 121 -14.24 13.59 0.80
CA ALA A 121 -13.58 13.04 -0.36
C ALA A 121 -13.97 13.82 -1.62
N GLU A 122 -13.03 13.96 -2.54
CA GLU A 122 -13.30 14.51 -3.87
C GLU A 122 -13.74 13.38 -4.81
N THR A 123 -15.00 13.40 -5.26
CA THR A 123 -15.54 12.49 -6.29
C THR A 123 -15.54 13.17 -7.65
N LEU A 124 -15.81 12.41 -8.72
CA LEU A 124 -16.01 12.96 -10.06
C LEU A 124 -17.19 13.96 -10.14
N ALA A 125 -18.17 13.82 -9.25
CA ALA A 125 -19.34 14.72 -9.17
C ALA A 125 -19.08 15.95 -8.28
N GLY A 126 -17.94 16.00 -7.59
CA GLY A 126 -17.54 17.07 -6.68
C GLY A 126 -17.33 16.56 -5.24
N PRO A 127 -17.19 17.48 -4.28
CA PRO A 127 -16.94 17.11 -2.89
C PRO A 127 -18.08 16.31 -2.26
N LEU A 128 -17.72 15.22 -1.59
CA LEU A 128 -18.60 14.34 -0.84
C LEU A 128 -18.16 14.26 0.62
N ILE A 129 -19.08 14.59 1.52
CA ILE A 129 -18.99 14.32 2.94
C ILE A 129 -19.68 13.00 3.24
N ILE A 130 -19.03 12.12 4.00
CA ILE A 130 -19.63 10.93 4.59
C ILE A 130 -19.61 11.06 6.11
N GLN A 131 -20.76 10.79 6.73
CA GLN A 131 -20.94 10.78 8.16
C GLN A 131 -21.39 9.39 8.63
N ILE A 132 -20.69 8.78 9.57
CA ILE A 132 -21.00 7.47 10.12
C ILE A 132 -21.79 7.63 11.41
N ALA A 133 -23.06 7.24 11.38
CA ALA A 133 -23.97 7.34 12.50
C ALA A 133 -24.05 6.03 13.28
N ILE A 134 -23.32 5.97 14.41
CA ILE A 134 -23.42 4.89 15.41
C ILE A 134 -24.04 5.47 16.68
N LYS A 135 -25.21 5.02 17.11
CA LYS A 135 -25.75 5.41 18.42
C LYS A 135 -25.02 4.65 19.53
N PRO A 136 -24.62 5.29 20.65
CA PRO A 136 -24.75 6.71 21.06
C PRO A 136 -23.65 7.69 20.61
N LEU A 137 -22.63 7.27 19.85
CA LEU A 137 -21.53 8.16 19.42
C LEU A 137 -21.98 9.34 18.53
N TYR A 138 -23.09 9.17 17.83
CA TYR A 138 -23.58 10.15 16.87
C TYR A 138 -24.66 11.07 17.47
N TYR A 139 -24.37 12.37 17.51
CA TYR A 139 -25.32 13.40 17.94
C TYR A 139 -26.07 13.97 16.73
N ALA A 140 -27.41 13.84 16.74
CA ALA A 140 -28.28 14.37 15.69
C ALA A 140 -28.17 15.90 15.48
N THR A 141 -27.58 16.62 16.44
CA THR A 141 -27.27 18.05 16.38
C THR A 141 -26.18 18.42 15.38
N THR A 142 -25.43 17.43 14.85
CA THR A 142 -24.41 17.64 13.81
C THR A 142 -25.00 17.77 12.40
N ARG A 143 -26.18 17.19 12.15
CA ARG A 143 -26.83 17.17 10.83
C ARG A 143 -27.08 18.57 10.24
N PRO A 144 -27.59 19.57 11.00
CA PRO A 144 -27.78 20.92 10.46
C PRO A 144 -26.46 21.58 10.07
N GLY A 145 -25.40 21.37 10.86
CA GLY A 145 -24.06 21.91 10.56
C GLY A 145 -23.48 21.31 9.28
N VAL A 146 -23.53 19.98 9.14
CA VAL A 146 -23.05 19.30 7.92
C VAL A 146 -23.86 19.72 6.68
N LYS A 147 -25.19 19.85 6.83
CA LYS A 147 -26.06 20.32 5.75
C LYS A 147 -25.74 21.76 5.33
N ALA A 148 -25.36 22.62 6.26
CA ALA A 148 -25.04 24.02 6.00
C ALA A 148 -23.72 24.21 5.22
N LEU A 149 -22.85 23.19 5.17
CA LEU A 149 -21.60 23.24 4.40
C LEU A 149 -21.82 23.28 2.88
N GLY A 150 -23.00 22.87 2.39
CA GLY A 150 -23.33 22.95 0.96
C GLY A 150 -22.57 21.97 0.06
N TYR A 151 -21.99 20.92 0.63
CA TYR A 151 -21.41 19.78 -0.11
C TYR A 151 -22.34 18.57 -0.05
N ALA A 152 -22.28 17.71 -1.06
CA ALA A 152 -23.01 16.43 -1.03
C ALA A 152 -22.65 15.70 0.26
N ALA A 153 -23.65 15.33 1.05
CA ALA A 153 -23.46 14.81 2.39
C ALA A 153 -24.29 13.53 2.56
N LEU A 154 -23.60 12.40 2.71
CA LEU A 154 -24.16 11.08 2.87
C LEU A 154 -23.99 10.62 4.32
N GLU A 155 -25.09 10.24 4.99
CA GLU A 155 -25.02 9.59 6.29
C GLU A 155 -25.14 8.07 6.12
N ILE A 156 -24.25 7.33 6.77
CA ILE A 156 -24.26 5.86 6.86
C ILE A 156 -24.58 5.48 8.31
N SER A 157 -25.78 4.98 8.55
CA SER A 157 -26.20 4.49 9.86
C SER A 157 -25.74 3.04 10.10
N ILE A 158 -25.25 2.73 11.30
CA ILE A 158 -24.99 1.36 11.74
C ILE A 158 -25.95 1.05 12.91
N PRO A 159 -27.15 0.47 12.63
CA PRO A 159 -28.25 0.43 13.59
C PRO A 159 -28.07 -0.61 14.71
N LYS A 160 -27.35 -1.70 14.45
CA LYS A 160 -27.07 -2.78 15.41
C LYS A 160 -25.56 -2.97 15.57
N PRO A 161 -24.85 -2.02 16.20
CA PRO A 161 -23.38 -2.02 16.22
C PRO A 161 -22.79 -3.27 16.85
N TYR A 162 -23.42 -3.81 17.89
CA TYR A 162 -22.97 -5.03 18.57
C TYR A 162 -23.25 -6.33 17.81
N ALA A 163 -24.03 -6.28 16.72
CA ALA A 163 -24.28 -7.44 15.86
C ALA A 163 -23.20 -7.60 14.78
N ILE A 164 -22.35 -6.60 14.57
CA ILE A 164 -21.28 -6.62 13.56
C ILE A 164 -20.03 -7.16 14.22
N VAL A 165 -19.59 -8.35 13.81
CA VAL A 165 -18.51 -9.09 14.48
C VAL A 165 -17.34 -9.41 13.56
N SER A 166 -17.53 -9.27 12.24
CA SER A 166 -16.51 -9.48 11.21
C SER A 166 -16.32 -8.26 10.30
N VAL A 167 -15.16 -8.19 9.62
CA VAL A 167 -14.93 -7.17 8.58
C VAL A 167 -15.86 -7.38 7.38
N GLY A 168 -16.24 -8.62 7.08
CA GLY A 168 -17.17 -8.96 6.00
C GLY A 168 -18.56 -8.35 6.20
N GLU A 169 -19.16 -8.54 7.38
CA GLU A 169 -20.46 -7.93 7.71
C GLU A 169 -20.39 -6.40 7.71
N LEU A 170 -19.31 -5.84 8.25
CA LEU A 170 -19.14 -4.38 8.26
C LEU A 170 -19.02 -3.82 6.85
N ARG A 171 -18.31 -4.52 5.95
CA ARG A 171 -18.17 -4.15 4.54
C ARG A 171 -19.53 -4.08 3.84
N GLU A 172 -20.40 -5.06 4.06
CA GLU A 172 -21.74 -5.05 3.47
C GLU A 172 -22.57 -3.87 3.99
N VAL A 173 -22.54 -3.59 5.29
CA VAL A 173 -23.28 -2.46 5.88
C VAL A 173 -22.76 -1.11 5.42
N VAL A 174 -21.44 -0.91 5.39
CA VAL A 174 -20.82 0.39 5.11
C VAL A 174 -20.76 0.67 3.61
N LEU A 175 -20.28 -0.28 2.80
CA LEU A 175 -20.05 -0.04 1.37
C LEU A 175 -21.29 -0.29 0.53
N ARG A 176 -22.03 -1.39 0.78
CA ARG A 176 -23.09 -1.86 -0.14
C ARG A 176 -24.51 -1.59 0.34
N GLY A 177 -24.73 -1.51 1.65
CA GLY A 177 -26.06 -1.33 2.24
C GLY A 177 -26.72 -0.03 1.81
N LEU A 178 -27.91 -0.10 1.21
CA LEU A 178 -28.64 1.10 0.76
C LEU A 178 -29.70 1.56 1.77
N THR A 179 -30.26 0.63 2.53
CA THR A 179 -31.36 0.89 3.49
C THR A 179 -30.90 1.65 4.73
N ASN A 180 -29.60 1.66 5.00
CA ASN A 180 -28.98 2.35 6.12
C ASN A 180 -28.28 3.64 5.71
N LYS A 181 -28.52 4.14 4.49
CA LYS A 181 -27.89 5.35 3.96
C LYS A 181 -28.93 6.39 3.59
N ILE A 182 -28.63 7.65 3.89
CA ILE A 182 -29.48 8.78 3.53
C ILE A 182 -28.62 9.96 3.07
N TRP A 183 -29.09 10.69 2.07
CA TRP A 183 -28.51 11.99 1.73
C TRP A 183 -28.99 13.02 2.76
N LEU A 184 -28.07 13.56 3.57
CA LEU A 184 -28.34 14.72 4.43
C LEU A 184 -28.51 15.99 3.59
N TRP A 185 -27.74 16.08 2.51
CA TRP A 185 -27.83 17.14 1.53
C TRP A 185 -27.21 16.70 0.19
N HIS A 186 -27.74 17.19 -0.93
CA HIS A 186 -27.12 17.00 -2.24
C HIS A 186 -27.47 18.18 -3.17
N PRO A 187 -26.53 18.73 -3.97
CA PRO A 187 -26.81 19.88 -4.83
C PRO A 187 -27.97 19.61 -5.80
N ALA A 188 -27.97 18.43 -6.43
CA ALA A 188 -28.99 18.04 -7.40
C ALA A 188 -30.40 17.85 -6.81
N ILE A 189 -30.53 17.59 -5.50
CA ILE A 189 -31.84 17.49 -4.83
C ILE A 189 -32.30 18.88 -4.32
N SER A 190 -31.34 19.75 -3.97
CA SER A 190 -31.59 21.03 -3.30
C SER A 190 -31.83 22.21 -4.26
N ASN A 191 -31.50 22.07 -5.55
CA ASN A 191 -31.53 23.14 -6.56
C ASN A 191 -32.93 23.61 -7.04
N ARG A 192 -33.93 23.67 -6.15
CA ARG A 192 -35.17 24.44 -6.43
C ARG A 192 -35.48 25.55 -5.42
N THR A 193 -34.61 25.79 -4.45
CA THR A 193 -34.67 26.99 -3.61
C THR A 193 -33.34 27.76 -3.68
N ILE A 194 -33.28 28.64 -4.69
CA ILE A 194 -32.46 29.86 -4.82
C ILE A 194 -31.03 29.79 -4.26
N HIS A 195 -30.06 29.69 -5.15
CA HIS A 195 -28.63 29.83 -4.89
C HIS A 195 -28.22 31.23 -4.44
N VAL A 196 -27.35 31.30 -3.43
CA VAL A 196 -26.15 32.13 -3.47
C VAL A 196 -24.97 31.17 -3.30
N GLN A 197 -24.16 31.00 -4.34
CA GLN A 197 -22.88 30.31 -4.21
C GLN A 197 -21.89 31.23 -3.48
N PRO A 198 -21.03 30.73 -2.58
CA PRO A 198 -19.91 31.52 -2.08
C PRO A 198 -18.92 31.77 -3.24
N GLU A 199 -18.60 33.03 -3.49
CA GLU A 199 -17.61 33.43 -4.50
C GLU A 199 -16.24 32.77 -4.24
N ARG A 200 -15.69 32.12 -5.26
CA ARG A 200 -14.28 31.77 -5.33
C ARG A 200 -13.46 33.07 -5.43
N ARG A 201 -12.76 33.47 -4.37
CA ARG A 201 -11.75 34.54 -4.46
C ARG A 201 -10.38 33.97 -4.81
N PRO A 202 -9.74 34.42 -5.91
CA PRO A 202 -8.31 34.18 -6.15
C PRO A 202 -7.48 35.00 -5.16
N VAL A 203 -6.40 34.42 -4.66
CA VAL A 203 -5.42 35.13 -3.83
C VAL A 203 -4.52 35.96 -4.76
N GLU A 204 -4.73 37.28 -4.81
CA GLU A 204 -3.80 38.23 -5.44
C GLU A 204 -2.79 38.78 -4.41
N MET A 205 -1.52 38.82 -4.82
CA MET A 205 -0.43 39.49 -4.13
C MET A 205 -0.38 40.99 -4.50
N ALA A 206 -0.47 41.88 -3.50
CA ALA A 206 0.15 43.23 -3.48
C ALA A 206 0.00 43.82 -2.04
N LEU A 207 1.08 44.06 -1.28
CA LEU A 207 1.90 45.28 -1.17
C LEU A 207 1.20 46.52 -0.56
N PHE A 208 1.64 46.85 0.67
CA PHE A 208 1.52 48.07 1.49
C PHE A 208 0.23 48.38 2.28
N GLY A 209 0.41 48.74 3.57
CA GLY A 209 -0.44 49.71 4.28
C GLY A 209 -1.03 49.31 5.64
N GLU A 210 -0.20 49.43 6.69
CA GLU A 210 -0.41 49.53 8.15
C GLU A 210 -1.82 49.45 8.80
N VAL A 211 -2.03 48.49 9.71
CA VAL A 211 -2.01 48.56 11.21
C VAL A 211 -3.34 48.98 11.85
N GLU A 212 -4.10 47.99 12.33
CA GLU A 212 -4.79 48.07 13.62
C GLU A 212 -4.59 46.77 14.43
N LYS A 213 -4.44 46.95 15.75
CA LYS A 213 -3.71 46.08 16.69
C LYS A 213 -4.38 44.72 16.95
N ALA A 214 -3.56 43.68 16.92
CA ALA A 214 -3.88 42.32 17.32
C ALA A 214 -3.97 42.13 18.85
N PRO A 215 -4.95 41.38 19.38
CA PRO A 215 -4.80 40.73 20.67
C PRO A 215 -3.90 39.50 20.49
N MET A 216 -2.76 39.58 21.16
CA MET A 216 -1.72 38.57 21.42
C MET A 216 -2.20 37.12 21.30
N LYS A 217 -1.82 36.45 20.19
CA LYS A 217 -1.85 34.99 20.06
C LYS A 217 -0.84 34.39 21.05
N LEU A 218 -1.33 33.92 22.20
CA LEU A 218 -0.62 32.95 23.02
C LEU A 218 -0.53 31.65 22.22
N SER A 219 0.54 31.54 21.45
CA SER A 219 0.94 30.33 20.73
C SER A 219 1.65 29.44 21.74
N ILE A 220 0.91 28.59 22.43
CA ILE A 220 1.52 27.48 23.19
C ILE A 220 1.75 26.36 22.17
N PRO A 221 3.01 25.99 21.84
CA PRO A 221 3.26 24.82 21.04
C PRO A 221 3.02 23.60 21.93
N VAL A 222 1.86 22.98 21.77
CA VAL A 222 1.63 21.61 22.25
C VAL A 222 2.21 20.68 21.19
N PRO A 223 3.22 19.85 21.50
CA PRO A 223 3.76 18.88 20.56
C PRO A 223 2.70 17.79 20.38
N VAL A 224 1.89 17.92 19.33
CA VAL A 224 1.07 16.83 18.83
C VAL A 224 1.92 16.13 17.78
N THR A 225 2.42 14.95 18.12
CA THR A 225 3.01 14.04 17.13
C THR A 225 1.91 13.64 16.13
N PRO A 226 2.07 13.92 14.83
CA PRO A 226 1.15 13.43 13.80
C PRO A 226 1.23 11.91 13.73
N TRP A 227 0.08 11.22 13.79
CA TRP A 227 0.00 9.78 13.57
C TRP A 227 -0.09 9.55 12.06
N VAL A 228 0.94 8.88 11.51
CA VAL A 228 1.44 8.96 10.12
C VAL A 228 2.23 10.24 9.87
N ASP A 229 3.51 10.08 9.57
CA ASP A 229 4.41 11.14 9.13
C ASP A 229 3.81 11.77 7.85
N ALA A 230 3.16 12.92 7.98
CA ALA A 230 2.54 13.65 6.85
C ALA A 230 3.57 13.96 5.75
N GLY A 231 4.86 13.90 6.08
CA GLY A 231 5.96 13.95 5.12
C GLY A 231 5.93 12.82 4.08
N TRP A 232 5.45 11.62 4.40
CA TRP A 232 5.57 10.44 3.53
C TRP A 232 4.50 10.39 2.42
N LEU A 233 3.25 10.75 2.72
CA LEU A 233 2.17 10.87 1.73
C LEU A 233 2.26 12.17 0.91
N ALA A 234 2.72 13.26 1.56
CA ALA A 234 3.05 14.50 0.83
C ALA A 234 4.20 14.28 -0.15
N THR A 235 5.19 13.43 0.17
CA THR A 235 6.27 13.11 -0.77
C THR A 235 5.82 12.35 -2.01
N ASP A 236 4.78 11.53 -1.94
CA ASP A 236 4.33 10.72 -3.09
C ASP A 236 3.34 11.46 -3.99
N ALA A 237 2.45 12.28 -3.42
CA ALA A 237 1.64 13.23 -4.19
C ALA A 237 2.51 14.33 -4.83
N ALA A 238 3.49 14.86 -4.10
CA ALA A 238 4.49 15.76 -4.66
C ALA A 238 5.31 15.06 -5.74
N TYR A 239 5.72 13.80 -5.54
CA TYR A 239 6.44 13.03 -6.55
C TYR A 239 5.62 12.88 -7.83
N ARG A 240 4.31 12.64 -7.74
CA ARG A 240 3.44 12.55 -8.93
C ARG A 240 3.46 13.83 -9.77
N GLN A 241 3.45 14.99 -9.11
CA GLN A 241 3.49 16.31 -9.73
C GLN A 241 4.90 16.79 -10.12
N MET A 242 5.96 16.08 -9.71
CA MET A 242 7.34 16.44 -10.07
C MET A 242 7.59 16.33 -11.57
N SER A 243 8.44 17.22 -12.07
CA SER A 243 9.03 17.11 -13.40
C SER A 243 9.80 15.80 -13.54
N VAL A 244 9.95 15.31 -14.77
CA VAL A 244 10.77 14.12 -15.07
C VAL A 244 12.21 14.28 -14.53
N THR A 245 12.78 15.48 -14.65
CA THR A 245 14.12 15.80 -14.14
C THR A 245 14.22 15.72 -12.62
N ASP A 246 13.20 16.17 -11.88
CA ASP A 246 13.20 16.09 -10.42
C ASP A 246 12.93 14.67 -9.91
N LYS A 247 12.13 13.88 -10.65
CA LYS A 247 11.97 12.44 -10.40
C LYS A 247 13.30 11.72 -10.55
N ILE A 248 14.05 11.99 -11.63
CA ILE A 248 15.40 11.44 -11.84
C ILE A 248 16.32 11.85 -10.68
N ARG A 249 16.39 13.13 -10.30
CA ARG A 249 17.24 13.59 -9.18
C ARG A 249 16.86 12.96 -7.83
N SER A 250 15.58 12.64 -7.63
CA SER A 250 15.11 11.92 -6.44
C SER A 250 15.57 10.46 -6.46
N LEU A 251 15.46 9.80 -7.62
CA LEU A 251 15.90 8.43 -7.82
C LEU A 251 17.43 8.28 -7.78
N GLU A 252 18.18 9.26 -8.27
CA GLU A 252 19.65 9.29 -8.15
C GLU A 252 20.08 9.35 -6.68
N ARG A 253 19.36 10.12 -5.85
CA ARG A 253 19.58 10.14 -4.40
C ARG A 253 19.22 8.80 -3.75
N GLN A 254 18.12 8.18 -4.18
CA GLN A 254 17.67 6.88 -3.67
C GLN A 254 18.61 5.73 -4.06
N LEU A 255 19.15 5.77 -5.28
CA LEU A 255 20.08 4.77 -5.83
C LEU A 255 21.55 5.14 -5.56
N GLY A 256 21.85 6.33 -5.04
CA GLY A 256 23.23 6.80 -4.84
C GLY A 256 24.10 6.72 -6.09
N LEU A 257 23.49 6.76 -7.28
CA LEU A 257 24.12 6.63 -8.60
C LEU A 257 23.44 7.63 -9.54
N ALA A 258 24.24 8.26 -10.40
CA ALA A 258 23.72 9.09 -11.49
C ALA A 258 22.92 8.22 -12.48
N CYS A 259 21.95 8.83 -13.17
CA CYS A 259 21.01 8.14 -14.06
C CYS A 259 21.67 7.34 -15.19
N ASP A 260 22.81 7.81 -15.68
CA ASP A 260 23.65 7.16 -16.69
C ASP A 260 24.38 5.91 -16.18
N ARG A 261 24.46 5.75 -14.85
CA ARG A 261 25.13 4.64 -14.17
C ARG A 261 24.17 3.76 -13.39
N TRP A 262 22.86 3.87 -13.65
CA TRP A 262 21.89 2.98 -13.03
C TRP A 262 22.16 1.52 -13.43
N PRO A 263 21.90 0.54 -12.54
CA PRO A 263 22.13 -0.86 -12.85
C PRO A 263 21.31 -1.29 -14.07
N ASP A 264 21.79 -2.25 -14.84
CA ASP A 264 21.05 -2.84 -15.97
C ASP A 264 19.68 -3.42 -15.56
N ALA A 265 19.48 -3.65 -14.26
CA ALA A 265 18.19 -3.98 -13.66
C ALA A 265 17.14 -2.86 -13.76
N VAL A 266 17.52 -1.68 -14.24
CA VAL A 266 16.73 -0.45 -14.33
C VAL A 266 16.77 0.08 -15.78
N ASP A 267 16.42 -0.77 -16.73
CA ASP A 267 16.10 -0.45 -18.13
C ASP A 267 15.63 -1.72 -18.86
N ILE A 268 14.79 -2.52 -18.19
CA ILE A 268 14.35 -3.80 -18.72
C ILE A 268 13.21 -3.56 -19.71
N ASP A 269 13.36 -4.05 -20.93
CA ASP A 269 12.29 -3.98 -21.92
C ASP A 269 11.16 -4.95 -21.54
N VAL A 270 10.00 -4.40 -21.16
CA VAL A 270 8.82 -5.17 -20.76
C VAL A 270 7.59 -4.73 -21.55
N VAL A 271 6.69 -5.66 -21.81
CA VAL A 271 5.40 -5.38 -22.46
C VAL A 271 4.57 -4.51 -21.51
N GLY A 272 4.00 -3.41 -22.03
CA GLY A 272 3.22 -2.45 -21.23
C GLY A 272 4.10 -1.46 -20.44
N LYS A 273 5.41 -1.37 -20.72
CA LYS A 273 6.35 -0.46 -20.02
C LYS A 273 5.96 1.02 -19.99
N ALA A 274 5.15 1.46 -20.95
CA ALA A 274 4.64 2.84 -21.05
C ALA A 274 3.46 3.13 -20.11
N SER A 275 2.93 2.12 -19.41
CA SER A 275 1.71 2.26 -18.60
C SER A 275 1.88 3.21 -17.40
N PHE A 276 3.11 3.48 -16.97
CA PHE A 276 3.42 4.36 -15.83
C PHE A 276 4.05 5.70 -16.25
N GLY A 277 3.96 6.07 -17.54
CA GLY A 277 4.51 7.32 -18.08
C GLY A 277 5.41 7.11 -19.29
N ARG A 278 6.03 8.20 -19.77
CA ARG A 278 6.79 8.20 -21.03
C ARG A 278 8.15 7.49 -20.95
N ASP A 279 8.77 7.42 -19.76
CA ASP A 279 10.07 6.77 -19.57
C ASP A 279 9.97 5.59 -18.59
N PRO A 280 10.09 4.34 -19.08
CA PRO A 280 10.07 3.13 -18.27
C PRO A 280 11.14 3.06 -17.18
N ARG A 281 12.30 3.69 -17.40
CA ARG A 281 13.43 3.63 -16.48
C ARG A 281 13.10 4.23 -15.13
N ILE A 282 12.24 5.26 -15.12
CA ILE A 282 11.88 6.00 -13.90
C ILE A 282 11.09 5.11 -12.94
N TRP A 283 10.03 4.45 -13.42
CA TRP A 283 9.22 3.59 -12.56
C TRP A 283 9.97 2.30 -12.18
N GLN A 284 10.81 1.77 -13.08
CA GLN A 284 11.66 0.62 -12.77
C GLN A 284 12.72 0.96 -11.71
N ALA A 285 13.34 2.14 -11.80
CA ALA A 285 14.32 2.65 -10.83
C ALA A 285 13.71 2.81 -9.46
N ASP A 286 12.47 3.31 -9.44
CA ASP A 286 11.71 3.51 -8.22
C ASP A 286 11.39 2.18 -7.54
N VAL A 287 10.82 1.23 -8.29
CA VAL A 287 10.53 -0.12 -7.79
C VAL A 287 11.81 -0.80 -7.31
N PHE A 288 12.89 -0.70 -8.09
CA PHE A 288 14.18 -1.28 -7.74
C PHE A 288 14.74 -0.66 -6.45
N GLY A 289 14.77 0.66 -6.36
CA GLY A 289 15.27 1.37 -5.19
C GLY A 289 14.42 1.15 -3.95
N LYS A 290 13.11 0.96 -4.09
CA LYS A 290 12.17 0.81 -2.97
C LYS A 290 12.12 -0.62 -2.44
N PHE A 291 12.01 -1.59 -3.34
CA PHE A 291 11.71 -2.98 -2.99
C PHE A 291 12.91 -3.90 -3.11
N VAL A 292 13.84 -3.64 -4.04
CA VAL A 292 14.92 -4.58 -4.37
C VAL A 292 16.23 -4.20 -3.69
N ARG A 293 16.53 -2.90 -3.61
CA ARG A 293 17.76 -2.42 -2.99
C ARG A 293 17.63 -2.51 -1.46
N PRO A 294 18.55 -3.20 -0.76
CA PRO A 294 18.58 -3.15 0.69
C PRO A 294 18.86 -1.71 1.11
N GLY A 295 18.05 -1.17 2.03
CA GLY A 295 18.45 0.02 2.77
C GLY A 295 19.83 -0.24 3.36
N THR A 296 20.67 0.79 3.44
CA THR A 296 22.05 0.80 3.97
C THR A 296 22.21 0.33 5.43
N GLN A 297 21.21 -0.33 6.00
CA GLN A 297 21.25 -0.97 7.31
C GLN A 297 21.66 -2.43 7.15
N ARG A 298 22.92 -2.73 7.54
CA ARG A 298 23.41 -4.09 7.82
C ARG A 298 22.34 -4.86 8.61
N GLY A 299 21.87 -5.98 8.08
CA GLY A 299 21.09 -6.97 8.85
C GLY A 299 19.68 -7.29 8.35
N THR A 300 19.15 -6.65 7.30
CA THR A 300 17.81 -7.00 6.78
C THR A 300 17.88 -8.04 5.66
N SER A 301 18.13 -9.29 6.05
CA SER A 301 17.95 -10.45 5.18
C SER A 301 16.45 -10.75 5.01
N GLY A 302 15.97 -10.91 3.78
CA GLY A 302 14.65 -11.49 3.49
C GLY A 302 13.45 -10.55 3.67
N ARG A 303 13.39 -9.46 2.91
CA ARG A 303 12.12 -8.73 2.73
C ARG A 303 11.29 -9.44 1.66
N ASP A 304 10.12 -9.90 2.07
CA ASP A 304 9.11 -10.45 1.19
C ASP A 304 8.10 -9.35 0.84
N PHE A 305 7.73 -9.24 -0.44
CA PHE A 305 6.71 -8.31 -0.91
C PHE A 305 5.86 -8.97 -1.99
N SER A 306 4.63 -8.51 -2.18
CA SER A 306 3.74 -9.03 -3.23
C SER A 306 3.70 -8.11 -4.45
N MET A 307 3.32 -8.67 -5.60
CA MET A 307 3.04 -7.90 -6.82
C MET A 307 2.01 -6.79 -6.57
N LEU A 308 1.01 -7.04 -5.72
CA LEU A 308 -0.01 -6.04 -5.36
C LEU A 308 0.60 -4.83 -4.63
N THR A 309 1.59 -5.04 -3.76
CA THR A 309 2.27 -3.93 -3.06
C THR A 309 3.05 -3.04 -4.03
N VAL A 310 3.68 -3.63 -5.06
CA VAL A 310 4.39 -2.87 -6.10
C VAL A 310 3.41 -2.07 -6.96
N LEU A 311 2.28 -2.67 -7.35
CA LEU A 311 1.24 -1.97 -8.12
C LEU A 311 0.64 -0.81 -7.33
N ARG A 312 0.33 -1.01 -6.04
CA ARG A 312 -0.15 0.07 -5.16
C ARG A 312 0.89 1.18 -5.01
N TRP A 313 2.17 0.86 -4.93
CA TRP A 313 3.25 1.85 -4.88
C TRP A 313 3.31 2.70 -6.15
N LEU A 314 3.23 2.06 -7.32
CA LEU A 314 3.25 2.76 -8.59
C LEU A 314 1.98 3.62 -8.81
N ASP A 315 0.82 3.13 -8.41
CA ASP A 315 -0.45 3.87 -8.49
C ASP A 315 -0.45 5.17 -7.66
N MET A 316 0.28 5.18 -6.54
CA MET A 316 0.45 6.38 -5.72
C MET A 316 1.35 7.44 -6.40
N ARG A 317 2.33 7.03 -7.21
CA ARG A 317 3.42 7.90 -7.69
C ARG A 317 3.36 8.24 -9.19
N TYR A 318 2.64 7.45 -9.98
CA TYR A 318 2.51 7.60 -11.42
C TYR A 318 1.04 7.62 -11.82
N THR A 319 0.71 8.40 -12.85
CA THR A 319 -0.58 8.28 -13.52
C THR A 319 -0.53 7.05 -14.41
N VAL A 320 -1.36 6.06 -14.10
CA VAL A 320 -1.46 4.82 -14.88
C VAL A 320 -2.30 5.08 -16.13
N ALA A 321 -1.70 4.90 -17.30
CA ALA A 321 -2.35 5.00 -18.61
C ALA A 321 -2.08 3.71 -19.38
N PRO A 322 -2.89 2.65 -19.16
CA PRO A 322 -2.60 1.34 -19.71
C PRO A 322 -2.74 1.35 -21.25
N THR A 323 -1.75 0.78 -21.94
CA THR A 323 -1.76 0.68 -23.42
C THR A 323 -2.74 -0.36 -23.95
N PHE A 324 -3.15 -1.30 -23.11
CA PHE A 324 -4.13 -2.35 -23.33
C PHE A 324 -4.62 -2.85 -21.96
N GLU A 325 -5.66 -3.69 -21.92
CA GLU A 325 -6.21 -4.21 -20.67
C GLU A 325 -5.12 -4.87 -19.79
N ASP A 326 -5.05 -4.48 -18.51
CA ASP A 326 -4.06 -4.95 -17.54
C ASP A 326 -2.57 -4.74 -17.92
N ALA A 327 -2.26 -3.84 -18.86
CA ALA A 327 -0.89 -3.59 -19.33
C ALA A 327 0.09 -3.24 -18.19
N GLU A 328 -0.37 -2.53 -17.17
CA GLU A 328 0.40 -2.17 -15.99
C GLU A 328 0.74 -3.40 -15.12
N LYS A 329 -0.20 -4.35 -15.01
CA LYS A 329 0.01 -5.61 -14.29
C LYS A 329 0.97 -6.51 -15.07
N VAL A 330 0.84 -6.55 -16.40
CA VAL A 330 1.76 -7.30 -17.26
C VAL A 330 3.17 -6.75 -17.17
N ALA A 331 3.34 -5.42 -17.22
CA ALA A 331 4.64 -4.75 -17.12
C ALA A 331 5.34 -5.05 -15.79
N VAL A 332 4.63 -4.87 -14.67
CA VAL A 332 5.19 -5.15 -13.33
C VAL A 332 5.53 -6.62 -13.17
N ARG A 333 4.65 -7.53 -13.63
CA ARG A 333 4.92 -8.98 -13.53
C ARG A 333 6.15 -9.39 -14.33
N GLN A 334 6.26 -8.93 -15.57
CA GLN A 334 7.42 -9.22 -16.41
C GLN A 334 8.69 -8.63 -15.80
N TYR A 335 8.63 -7.41 -15.29
CA TYR A 335 9.77 -6.78 -14.63
C TYR A 335 10.24 -7.57 -13.40
N LEU A 336 9.33 -7.98 -12.51
CA LEU A 336 9.68 -8.77 -11.33
C LEU A 336 10.24 -10.15 -11.71
N ARG A 337 9.72 -10.79 -12.76
CA ARG A 337 10.27 -12.05 -13.29
C ARG A 337 11.68 -11.87 -13.84
N GLU A 338 11.95 -10.79 -14.56
CA GLU A 338 13.29 -10.48 -15.06
C GLU A 338 14.26 -10.18 -13.90
N LEU A 339 13.81 -9.58 -12.80
CA LEU A 339 14.60 -9.44 -11.58
C LEU A 339 14.86 -10.79 -10.89
N THR A 340 13.91 -11.73 -10.93
CA THR A 340 14.12 -13.11 -10.45
C THR A 340 15.18 -13.82 -11.29
N ALA A 341 15.06 -13.76 -12.62
CA ALA A 341 16.03 -14.30 -13.57
C ALA A 341 17.47 -13.80 -13.31
N ARG A 342 17.61 -12.51 -13.03
CA ARG A 342 18.91 -11.88 -12.73
C ARG A 342 19.39 -12.09 -11.29
N GLY A 343 18.69 -12.91 -10.50
CA GLY A 343 19.06 -13.26 -9.12
C GLY A 343 18.88 -12.14 -8.10
N TYR A 344 18.05 -11.13 -8.39
CA TYR A 344 17.68 -10.09 -7.43
C TYR A 344 16.54 -10.55 -6.53
N LEU A 345 15.62 -11.34 -7.07
CA LEU A 345 14.44 -11.84 -6.39
C LEU A 345 14.38 -13.36 -6.44
N MET A 346 13.60 -13.94 -5.54
CA MET A 346 13.12 -15.31 -5.60
C MET A 346 11.60 -15.26 -5.58
N GLU A 347 10.96 -15.89 -6.58
CA GLU A 347 9.50 -16.00 -6.64
C GLU A 347 9.02 -17.02 -5.60
N LEU A 348 8.01 -16.63 -4.82
CA LEU A 348 7.31 -17.43 -3.83
C LEU A 348 5.86 -17.67 -4.32
N PRO A 349 5.10 -18.59 -3.70
CA PRO A 349 3.68 -18.77 -4.01
C PRO A 349 2.89 -17.46 -3.91
N ASP A 350 1.72 -17.42 -4.56
CA ASP A 350 0.78 -16.30 -4.50
C ASP A 350 1.34 -14.94 -4.98
N GLN A 351 2.29 -14.95 -5.92
CA GLN A 351 2.92 -13.74 -6.48
C GLN A 351 3.68 -12.92 -5.42
N HIS A 352 4.26 -13.61 -4.43
CA HIS A 352 5.20 -13.03 -3.50
C HIS A 352 6.63 -13.14 -4.03
N PHE A 353 7.48 -12.21 -3.64
CA PHE A 353 8.89 -12.15 -4.04
C PHE A 353 9.74 -11.87 -2.83
N ARG A 354 10.82 -12.64 -2.67
CA ARG A 354 11.84 -12.43 -1.65
C ARG A 354 13.05 -11.74 -2.25
N VAL A 355 13.50 -10.67 -1.62
CA VAL A 355 14.75 -10.00 -2.01
C VAL A 355 15.95 -10.86 -1.64
N LEU A 356 16.77 -11.19 -2.64
CA LEU A 356 18.02 -11.91 -2.42
C LEU A 356 19.15 -10.91 -2.09
N PRO A 357 19.87 -11.10 -0.98
CA PRO A 357 21.00 -10.24 -0.64
C PRO A 357 22.05 -10.30 -1.75
N ALA A 358 22.81 -9.21 -1.91
CA ALA A 358 23.95 -9.23 -2.81
C ALA A 358 24.94 -10.32 -2.34
N PRO A 359 25.47 -11.16 -3.23
CA PRO A 359 26.49 -12.11 -2.85
C PRO A 359 27.71 -11.36 -2.31
N HIS A 360 27.93 -11.47 -1.01
CA HIS A 360 29.11 -10.94 -0.33
C HIS A 360 30.16 -12.06 -0.23
N PRO A 361 31.48 -11.78 -0.22
CA PRO A 361 32.52 -12.82 -0.17
C PRO A 361 32.30 -13.81 0.98
N GLU A 362 31.90 -13.33 2.16
CA GLU A 362 31.57 -14.20 3.31
C GLU A 362 30.36 -15.10 3.07
N GLY A 363 29.36 -14.63 2.31
CA GLY A 363 28.19 -15.41 1.93
C GLY A 363 28.49 -16.43 0.83
N LEU A 364 29.33 -16.06 -0.14
CA LEU A 364 29.82 -16.96 -1.18
C LEU A 364 30.64 -18.12 -0.58
N SER A 365 31.40 -17.86 0.49
CA SER A 365 32.14 -18.90 1.22
C SER A 365 31.24 -19.88 1.98
N ARG A 366 29.95 -19.58 2.19
CA ARG A 366 28.98 -20.50 2.80
C ARG A 366 28.30 -21.42 1.80
N LEU A 367 28.32 -21.06 0.51
CA LEU A 367 27.77 -21.89 -0.56
C LEU A 367 28.64 -23.14 -0.74
N ARG A 368 27.99 -24.28 -0.94
CA ARG A 368 28.65 -25.57 -1.15
C ARG A 368 28.25 -26.13 -2.51
N TRP A 369 29.14 -26.86 -3.14
CA TRP A 369 28.79 -27.63 -4.33
C TRP A 369 27.73 -28.68 -3.98
N ASN A 370 26.77 -28.86 -4.87
CA ASN A 370 25.87 -30.00 -4.81
C ASN A 370 26.63 -31.23 -5.32
N PRO A 371 26.88 -32.26 -4.48
CA PRO A 371 27.62 -33.45 -4.91
C PRO A 371 26.90 -34.26 -5.99
N GLN A 372 25.60 -34.03 -6.20
CA GLN A 372 24.80 -34.64 -7.26
C GLN A 372 24.56 -33.68 -8.45
N GLY A 373 25.11 -32.46 -8.40
CA GLY A 373 24.92 -31.47 -9.45
C GLY A 373 25.72 -31.85 -10.70
N CYS A 374 25.01 -32.04 -11.82
CA CYS A 374 25.62 -32.24 -13.13
C CYS A 374 25.12 -31.17 -14.11
N LEU A 375 26.00 -30.68 -14.96
CA LEU A 375 25.68 -29.66 -15.95
C LEU A 375 25.68 -30.28 -17.35
N THR A 376 24.51 -30.41 -17.95
CA THR A 376 24.38 -30.85 -19.35
C THR A 376 24.35 -29.64 -20.29
N VAL A 377 24.65 -29.83 -21.58
CA VAL A 377 24.53 -28.78 -22.61
C VAL A 377 23.13 -28.17 -22.60
N SER A 378 22.10 -29.02 -22.55
CA SER A 378 20.70 -28.60 -22.51
C SER A 378 20.37 -27.82 -21.25
N ALA A 379 20.84 -28.28 -20.09
CA ALA A 379 20.64 -27.57 -18.82
C ALA A 379 21.35 -26.21 -18.82
N LEU A 380 22.61 -26.15 -19.29
CA LEU A 380 23.37 -24.91 -19.39
C LEU A 380 22.66 -23.91 -20.29
N ARG A 381 22.18 -24.33 -21.46
CA ARG A 381 21.43 -23.46 -22.38
C ARG A 381 20.13 -22.95 -21.75
N VAL A 382 19.33 -23.84 -21.15
CA VAL A 382 18.06 -23.44 -20.52
C VAL A 382 18.31 -22.50 -19.34
N CYS A 383 19.30 -22.79 -18.49
CA CYS A 383 19.61 -21.96 -17.33
C CYS A 383 20.23 -20.62 -17.75
N SER A 384 21.12 -20.60 -18.75
CA SER A 384 21.74 -19.35 -19.24
C SER A 384 20.72 -18.44 -19.91
N GLU A 385 19.80 -19.01 -20.71
CA GLU A 385 18.66 -18.27 -21.27
C GLU A 385 17.77 -17.72 -20.16
N ARG A 386 17.47 -18.52 -19.11
CA ARG A 386 16.67 -18.09 -17.96
C ARG A 386 17.32 -16.97 -17.16
N VAL A 387 18.63 -17.02 -16.93
CA VAL A 387 19.34 -15.95 -16.18
C VAL A 387 19.82 -14.80 -17.07
N ARG A 388 19.45 -14.81 -18.37
CA ARG A 388 19.86 -13.82 -19.39
C ARG A 388 21.37 -13.63 -19.46
N LEU A 389 22.12 -14.71 -19.30
CA LEU A 389 23.57 -14.71 -19.41
C LEU A 389 23.96 -15.25 -20.79
N ASP A 390 24.53 -14.39 -21.62
CA ASP A 390 25.15 -14.83 -22.86
C ASP A 390 26.49 -15.48 -22.53
N ILE A 391 26.63 -16.75 -22.91
CA ILE A 391 27.83 -17.54 -22.65
C ILE A 391 28.51 -17.75 -24.01
N PRO A 392 29.69 -17.13 -24.22
CA PRO A 392 30.45 -17.32 -25.45
C PRO A 392 30.68 -18.81 -25.74
N ALA A 393 30.59 -19.22 -27.00
CA ALA A 393 30.71 -20.62 -27.39
C ALA A 393 32.00 -21.30 -26.88
N ASN A 394 33.11 -20.55 -26.80
CA ASN A 394 34.38 -21.03 -26.26
C ASN A 394 34.39 -21.22 -24.72
N GLN A 395 33.42 -20.64 -24.00
CA GLN A 395 33.22 -20.86 -22.58
C GLN A 395 32.22 -21.99 -22.29
N VAL A 396 31.29 -22.28 -23.21
CA VAL A 396 30.31 -23.37 -23.06
C VAL A 396 31.01 -24.71 -22.85
N GLN A 397 31.95 -25.07 -23.74
CA GLN A 397 32.71 -26.32 -23.62
C GLN A 397 33.44 -26.42 -22.28
N ARG A 398 34.14 -25.35 -21.88
CA ARG A 398 34.90 -25.30 -20.62
C ARG A 398 34.01 -25.42 -19.39
N LEU A 399 32.84 -24.78 -19.40
CA LEU A 399 31.86 -24.88 -18.33
C LEU A 399 31.36 -26.31 -18.20
N LEU A 400 31.15 -27.03 -19.29
CA LEU A 400 30.72 -28.43 -19.25
C LEU A 400 31.84 -29.34 -18.74
N GLU A 401 33.09 -29.13 -19.19
CA GLU A 401 34.28 -29.86 -18.72
C GLU A 401 34.47 -29.74 -17.20
N TYR A 402 34.21 -28.56 -16.62
CA TYR A 402 34.27 -28.35 -15.17
C TYR A 402 33.29 -29.21 -14.36
N PHE A 403 32.23 -29.71 -14.99
CA PHE A 403 31.16 -30.48 -14.35
C PHE A 403 31.00 -31.91 -14.91
N GLU A 404 31.92 -32.36 -15.76
CA GLU A 404 31.87 -33.68 -16.42
C GLU A 404 32.12 -34.83 -15.44
N ASP A 405 33.09 -34.67 -14.53
CA ASP A 405 33.48 -35.65 -13.51
C ASP A 405 32.98 -35.30 -12.08
N GLY A 406 31.99 -34.41 -11.97
CA GLY A 406 31.49 -33.87 -10.70
C GLY A 406 31.81 -32.38 -10.54
N HIS A 407 31.80 -31.84 -9.33
CA HIS A 407 32.01 -30.39 -9.14
C HIS A 407 33.49 -29.98 -9.23
N PRO A 408 33.79 -28.71 -9.57
CA PRO A 408 35.16 -28.19 -9.53
C PRO A 408 35.85 -28.39 -8.18
N ALA A 409 37.16 -28.66 -8.18
CA ALA A 409 37.97 -28.76 -6.96
C ALA A 409 38.13 -27.41 -6.23
N LEU A 410 37.84 -26.31 -6.94
CA LEU A 410 37.90 -24.95 -6.43
C LEU A 410 36.69 -24.67 -5.52
N PRO A 411 36.84 -23.89 -4.44
CA PRO A 411 35.71 -23.39 -3.66
C PRO A 411 34.74 -22.57 -4.52
N VAL A 412 33.43 -22.63 -4.22
CA VAL A 412 32.37 -21.90 -4.97
C VAL A 412 32.71 -20.41 -5.11
N VAL A 413 33.23 -19.77 -4.05
CA VAL A 413 33.63 -18.35 -4.09
C VAL A 413 34.70 -18.05 -5.13
N ALA A 414 35.73 -18.90 -5.25
CA ALA A 414 36.82 -18.72 -6.20
C ALA A 414 36.33 -18.97 -7.63
N PHE A 415 35.47 -19.96 -7.82
CA PHE A 415 34.87 -20.27 -9.12
C PHE A 415 33.95 -19.15 -9.61
N VAL A 416 33.12 -18.59 -8.74
CA VAL A 416 32.26 -17.44 -9.07
C VAL A 416 33.12 -16.23 -9.47
N GLN A 417 34.21 -15.95 -8.75
CA GLN A 417 35.12 -14.85 -9.08
C GLN A 417 35.80 -15.02 -10.46
N ASP A 418 36.26 -16.22 -10.79
CA ASP A 418 36.84 -16.52 -12.11
C ASP A 418 35.81 -16.33 -13.24
N LEU A 419 34.59 -16.85 -13.06
CA LEU A 419 33.53 -16.67 -14.05
C LEU A 419 33.09 -15.22 -14.22
N MET A 420 33.14 -14.39 -13.17
CA MET A 420 32.82 -12.96 -13.27
C MET A 420 33.73 -12.26 -14.28
N VAL A 421 35.02 -12.58 -14.20
CA VAL A 421 36.03 -12.00 -15.09
C VAL A 421 35.85 -12.51 -16.51
N ARG A 422 35.63 -13.82 -16.69
CA ARG A 422 35.54 -14.44 -18.01
C ARG A 422 34.28 -14.06 -18.77
N LEU A 423 33.14 -14.10 -18.08
CA LEU A 423 31.83 -13.84 -18.67
C LEU A 423 31.44 -12.36 -18.61
N HIS A 424 32.29 -11.50 -18.02
CA HIS A 424 32.01 -10.09 -17.77
C HIS A 424 30.64 -9.87 -17.10
N ALA A 425 30.28 -10.80 -16.21
CA ALA A 425 28.97 -10.87 -15.57
C ALA A 425 29.11 -10.66 -14.06
N PRO A 426 28.13 -10.02 -13.40
CA PRO A 426 28.20 -9.81 -11.97
C PRO A 426 28.05 -11.14 -11.21
N ALA A 427 28.66 -11.23 -10.01
CA ALA A 427 28.61 -12.40 -9.13
C ALA A 427 27.19 -12.95 -8.96
N ARG A 428 26.20 -12.05 -8.88
CA ARG A 428 24.78 -12.39 -8.70
C ARG A 428 24.22 -13.23 -9.84
N THR A 429 24.49 -12.87 -11.10
CA THR A 429 24.02 -13.60 -12.27
C THR A 429 24.66 -14.98 -12.35
N ILE A 430 25.96 -15.08 -12.00
CA ILE A 430 26.67 -16.36 -11.97
C ILE A 430 26.12 -17.26 -10.86
N VAL A 431 25.92 -16.73 -9.66
CA VAL A 431 25.30 -17.49 -8.55
C VAL A 431 23.88 -17.91 -8.91
N ALA A 432 23.11 -17.07 -9.60
CA ALA A 432 21.78 -17.43 -10.11
C ALA A 432 21.86 -18.59 -11.10
N LEU A 433 22.79 -18.55 -12.07
CA LEU A 433 23.01 -19.65 -13.02
C LEU A 433 23.33 -20.96 -12.28
N LEU A 434 24.27 -20.92 -11.34
CA LEU A 434 24.70 -22.10 -10.60
C LEU A 434 23.57 -22.68 -9.72
N ARG A 435 22.73 -21.82 -9.12
CA ARG A 435 21.55 -22.27 -8.36
C ARG A 435 20.47 -22.84 -9.27
N GLU A 436 20.17 -22.19 -10.38
CA GLU A 436 19.15 -22.64 -11.34
C GLU A 436 19.53 -24.00 -11.94
N ALA A 437 20.81 -24.20 -12.23
CA ALA A 437 21.35 -25.48 -12.67
C ALA A 437 21.48 -26.52 -11.54
N GLY A 438 21.11 -26.19 -10.30
CA GLY A 438 21.20 -27.10 -9.15
C GLY A 438 22.63 -27.48 -8.74
N LEU A 439 23.62 -26.69 -9.13
CA LEU A 439 25.04 -26.98 -8.93
C LEU A 439 25.54 -26.56 -7.54
N ILE A 440 24.87 -25.61 -6.89
CA ILE A 440 25.26 -25.11 -5.56
C ILE A 440 24.10 -25.14 -4.57
N LEU A 441 24.43 -25.38 -3.31
CA LEU A 441 23.53 -25.43 -2.15
C LEU A 441 23.92 -24.32 -1.16
N GLY A 442 22.92 -23.67 -0.57
CA GLY A 442 23.11 -22.65 0.48
C GLY A 442 22.31 -21.38 0.29
#